data_AF-A0A363TJL5-F1
#
_entry.id   AF-A0A363TJL5-F1
#
_cell.length_a   1.000
_cell.length_b   1.000
_cell.length_c   1.000
_cell.angle_alpha   90.00
_cell.angle_beta   90.00
_cell.angle_gamma   90.00
#
_symmetry.space_group_name_H-M   'P 1'
#
loop_
_entity.id
_entity.type
_entity.pdbx_description
1 polymer ?
#
loop_
_entity_poly.entity_id
_entity_poly.type
_entity_poly.pdbx_seq_one_letter_code
_entity_poly.pdbx_strand_id
1 'polypeptide(L)'
;MRNLVSLLVFLLAAAFPARANDSTAELTVGGLVFVPNPDVEMRAEDLYVSAREVRVQYRFFNKADRDVTVLVAFPMPEIRIEHQDANIAVPTEDPVNLLDFRTEANGAPVATKVEQRVIALGIDRTRHLVELGIPLAPHLRSTGEALDRLPRARWDELLRLGLAEVEEYDIGQGMRAHLAPRWVLQTTFYWEQTFPSRAETVIAHRYRPSVGATAGTSVGVRHAENEPYMAGYRRKYCIDRDFLAAVERARVAAKAETPPFFEERIDYVLRTGANWSGPIASFRLVVDKGDADNLISFCGEGVRRIGATQFEMRKTDYVPEGNLSVLILKRMRGQ
;
A
#
# COMPACT_ATOMS: atom_id res chain seq x y z
N MET A 1 34.32 60.14 9.18
CA MET A 1 34.36 59.06 8.15
C MET A 1 35.04 57.88 8.83
N ARG A 2 34.49 56.68 9.02
CA ARG A 2 33.50 55.89 8.29
C ARG A 2 32.90 54.88 9.27
N ASN A 3 31.57 54.78 9.29
CA ASN A 3 30.83 53.68 9.92
C ASN A 3 31.17 52.36 9.21
N LEU A 4 31.31 51.25 9.93
CA LEU A 4 31.12 49.92 9.37
C LEU A 4 30.21 49.13 10.30
N VAL A 5 28.95 49.06 9.88
CA VAL A 5 27.89 48.23 10.45
C VAL A 5 28.09 46.81 9.90
N SER A 6 28.15 45.85 10.80
CA SER A 6 28.10 44.41 10.54
C SER A 6 26.79 44.03 9.85
N LEU A 7 26.85 43.15 8.84
CA LEU A 7 25.69 42.37 8.42
C LEU A 7 26.13 40.92 8.17
N LEU A 8 25.87 40.06 9.17
CA LEU A 8 25.98 38.61 9.02
C LEU A 8 24.60 38.12 8.54
N VAL A 9 24.50 37.73 7.27
CA VAL A 9 23.28 37.13 6.72
C VAL A 9 23.34 35.63 6.98
N PHE A 10 22.55 35.16 7.95
CA PHE A 10 22.26 33.73 8.13
C PHE A 10 21.21 33.32 7.09
N LEU A 11 21.62 32.57 6.06
CA LEU A 11 20.67 31.82 5.22
C LEU A 11 20.20 30.60 6.02
N LEU A 12 19.01 30.67 6.62
CA LEU A 12 18.28 29.47 7.02
C LEU A 12 17.71 28.80 5.76
N ALA A 13 18.36 27.73 5.30
CA ALA A 13 17.73 26.77 4.41
C ALA A 13 16.77 25.90 5.24
N ALA A 14 15.49 26.26 5.25
CA ALA A 14 14.45 25.40 5.79
C ALA A 14 14.24 24.21 4.84
N ALA A 15 14.81 23.07 5.19
CA ALA A 15 14.45 21.79 4.58
C ALA A 15 13.05 21.40 5.08
N PHE A 16 12.07 21.35 4.18
CA PHE A 16 10.77 20.76 4.48
C PHE A 16 10.76 19.29 4.09
N PRO A 17 10.48 18.40 5.06
CA PRO A 17 9.71 17.20 4.75
C PRO A 17 8.58 17.00 5.77
N ALA A 18 7.36 16.72 5.30
CA ALA A 18 6.25 16.21 6.13
C ALA A 18 5.38 15.30 5.26
N ARG A 19 5.01 14.09 5.73
CA ARG A 19 4.26 13.06 4.98
C ARG A 19 3.37 12.24 5.90
N ALA A 20 2.05 12.35 5.86
CA ALA A 20 1.12 11.34 6.40
C ALA A 20 0.65 10.40 5.28
N ASN A 21 -0.48 9.68 5.39
CA ASN A 21 -1.09 8.80 4.36
C ASN A 21 -2.42 9.30 3.77
N ASP A 22 -3.29 9.92 4.58
CA ASP A 22 -4.47 10.66 4.11
C ASP A 22 -4.09 12.03 3.56
N SER A 23 -4.83 12.56 2.59
CA SER A 23 -4.43 13.82 1.94
C SER A 23 -5.61 14.68 1.53
N THR A 24 -5.44 16.00 1.52
CA THR A 24 -6.34 16.92 0.82
C THR A 24 -6.07 16.93 -0.67
N ALA A 25 -7.13 17.08 -1.46
CA ALA A 25 -7.08 17.03 -2.92
C ALA A 25 -7.96 18.08 -3.60
N GLU A 26 -7.72 18.27 -4.89
CA GLU A 26 -8.55 19.01 -5.85
C GLU A 26 -8.83 18.12 -7.06
N LEU A 27 -9.98 18.32 -7.70
CA LEU A 27 -10.29 17.68 -8.98
C LEU A 27 -9.82 18.59 -10.12
N THR A 28 -8.87 18.11 -10.91
CA THR A 28 -8.37 18.80 -12.11
C THR A 28 -8.82 18.10 -13.39
N VAL A 29 -8.54 18.70 -14.55
CA VAL A 29 -8.77 18.05 -15.86
C VAL A 29 -8.01 16.72 -15.99
N GLY A 30 -6.94 16.52 -15.21
CA GLY A 30 -6.10 15.31 -15.21
C GLY A 30 -6.37 14.32 -14.06
N GLY A 31 -7.44 14.51 -13.30
CA GLY A 31 -7.81 13.69 -12.14
C GLY A 31 -7.53 14.35 -10.79
N LEU A 32 -7.57 13.55 -9.71
CA LEU A 32 -7.27 14.00 -8.36
C LEU A 32 -5.83 14.50 -8.25
N VAL A 33 -5.66 15.72 -7.75
CA VAL A 33 -4.36 16.30 -7.40
C VAL A 33 -4.35 16.60 -5.92
N PHE A 34 -3.36 16.05 -5.23
CA PHE A 34 -3.14 16.27 -3.82
C PHE A 34 -2.65 17.71 -3.58
N VAL A 35 -3.39 18.54 -2.84
CA VAL A 35 -3.05 19.94 -2.51
C VAL A 35 -2.80 20.16 -1.02
N PRO A 36 -1.86 21.02 -0.58
CA PRO A 36 -1.64 21.32 0.84
C PRO A 36 -2.82 22.05 1.52
N ASN A 37 -3.08 21.74 2.80
CA ASN A 37 -4.04 22.45 3.64
C ASN A 37 -3.33 22.99 4.92
N PRO A 38 -3.13 24.32 5.03
CA PRO A 38 -2.45 24.91 6.18
C PRO A 38 -3.32 25.00 7.45
N ASP A 39 -4.65 24.89 7.30
CA ASP A 39 -5.61 25.10 8.38
C ASP A 39 -5.88 23.81 9.18
N VAL A 40 -5.85 22.65 8.52
CA VAL A 40 -6.14 21.36 9.16
C VAL A 40 -4.85 20.57 9.42
N GLU A 41 -4.61 20.22 10.67
CA GLU A 41 -3.45 19.41 11.11
C GLU A 41 -3.87 17.98 11.44
N MET A 42 -2.99 17.00 11.20
CA MET A 42 -3.17 15.63 11.65
C MET A 42 -2.56 15.45 13.04
N ARG A 43 -3.41 15.40 14.07
CA ARG A 43 -2.98 15.23 15.46
C ARG A 43 -2.64 13.80 15.81
N ALA A 44 -3.30 12.84 15.17
CA ALA A 44 -2.97 11.44 15.38
C ALA A 44 -3.35 10.56 14.21
N GLU A 45 -2.60 9.46 14.11
CA GLU A 45 -2.90 8.29 13.30
C GLU A 45 -2.70 7.03 14.17
N ASP A 46 -3.74 6.22 14.28
CA ASP A 46 -3.71 4.88 14.88
C ASP A 46 -3.97 3.84 13.79
N LEU A 47 -2.90 3.20 13.32
CA LEU A 47 -2.89 2.24 12.22
C LEU A 47 -2.75 0.82 12.78
N TYR A 48 -3.69 -0.06 12.41
CA TYR A 48 -3.65 -1.49 12.66
C TYR A 48 -3.55 -2.25 11.34
N VAL A 49 -2.57 -3.14 11.22
CA VAL A 49 -2.33 -3.97 10.03
C VAL A 49 -2.28 -5.44 10.40
N SER A 50 -3.05 -6.25 9.68
CA SER A 50 -3.04 -7.71 9.77
C SER A 50 -3.37 -8.31 8.40
N ALA A 51 -3.11 -9.60 8.21
CA ALA A 51 -3.48 -10.28 6.96
C ALA A 51 -5.00 -10.33 6.69
N ARG A 52 -5.83 -10.10 7.71
CA ARG A 52 -7.29 -10.13 7.57
C ARG A 52 -7.89 -8.75 7.31
N GLU A 53 -7.27 -7.73 7.87
CA GLU A 53 -7.86 -6.40 7.94
C GLU A 53 -6.80 -5.34 8.21
N VAL A 54 -6.99 -4.20 7.57
CA VAL A 54 -6.36 -2.93 7.90
C VAL A 54 -7.43 -1.99 8.47
N ARG A 55 -7.09 -1.33 9.58
CA ARG A 55 -7.89 -0.27 10.18
C ARG A 55 -7.00 0.92 10.43
N VAL A 56 -7.49 2.11 10.14
CA VAL A 56 -6.78 3.34 10.49
C VAL A 56 -7.75 4.37 11.01
N GLN A 57 -7.36 5.07 12.07
CA GLN A 57 -8.13 6.16 12.64
C GLN A 57 -7.27 7.40 12.72
N TYR A 58 -7.76 8.48 12.12
CA TYR A 58 -7.15 9.80 12.15
C TYR A 58 -7.88 10.72 13.11
N ARG A 59 -7.14 11.63 13.73
CA ARG A 59 -7.70 12.79 14.43
C ARG A 59 -7.16 14.04 13.77
N PHE A 60 -8.04 14.75 13.08
CA PHE A 60 -7.73 16.01 12.42
C PHE A 60 -8.24 17.17 13.25
N PHE A 61 -7.48 18.25 13.33
CA PHE A 61 -7.93 19.47 14.00
C PHE A 61 -7.88 20.65 13.04
N ASN A 62 -9.00 21.38 12.96
CA ASN A 62 -9.05 22.62 12.24
C ASN A 62 -8.59 23.78 13.14
N LYS A 63 -7.46 24.39 12.79
CA LYS A 63 -6.89 25.54 13.49
C LYS A 63 -7.52 26.86 13.08
N ALA A 64 -8.32 26.91 12.03
CA ALA A 64 -9.01 28.13 11.63
C ALA A 64 -10.16 28.46 12.60
N ASP A 65 -10.58 29.72 12.59
CA ASP A 65 -11.77 30.24 13.27
C ASP A 65 -13.05 30.10 12.42
N ARG A 66 -12.95 29.44 11.27
CA ARG A 66 -14.06 29.11 10.36
C ARG A 66 -14.04 27.63 10.01
N ASP A 67 -15.18 27.12 9.57
CA ASP A 67 -15.27 25.77 9.01
C ASP A 67 -14.42 25.67 7.74
N VAL A 68 -13.72 24.55 7.59
CA VAL A 68 -12.89 24.25 6.43
C VAL A 68 -13.48 23.04 5.73
N THR A 69 -13.91 23.21 4.48
CA THR A 69 -14.40 22.11 3.64
C THR A 69 -13.40 21.84 2.54
N VAL A 70 -12.97 20.59 2.42
CA VAL A 70 -11.96 20.14 1.44
C VAL A 70 -12.32 18.78 0.88
N LEU A 71 -11.77 18.45 -0.28
CA LEU A 71 -11.79 17.08 -0.77
C LEU A 71 -10.73 16.27 -0.03
N VAL A 72 -11.14 15.18 0.61
CA VAL A 72 -10.24 14.18 1.19
C VAL A 72 -10.12 13.04 0.19
N ALA A 73 -8.89 12.55 0.01
CA ALA A 73 -8.60 11.42 -0.86
C ALA A 73 -7.71 10.39 -0.15
N PHE A 74 -8.11 9.12 -0.27
CA PHE A 74 -7.42 7.96 0.28
C PHE A 74 -6.98 7.03 -0.87
N PRO A 75 -5.68 7.02 -1.23
CA PRO A 75 -5.17 6.10 -2.23
C PRO A 75 -5.04 4.68 -1.66
N MET A 76 -5.61 3.71 -2.35
CA MET A 76 -5.45 2.30 -2.01
C MET A 76 -4.10 1.76 -2.52
N PRO A 77 -3.59 0.65 -1.94
CA PRO A 77 -2.47 -0.08 -2.51
C PRO A 77 -2.68 -0.41 -3.99
N GLU A 78 -1.62 -0.29 -4.78
CA GLU A 78 -1.65 -0.61 -6.21
C GLU A 78 -1.89 -2.10 -6.46
N ILE A 79 -2.66 -2.43 -7.50
CA ILE A 79 -2.91 -3.82 -7.94
C ILE A 79 -2.25 -4.05 -9.30
N ARG A 80 -1.38 -5.06 -9.40
CA ARG A 80 -0.71 -5.44 -10.65
C ARG A 80 -0.35 -6.93 -10.66
N ILE A 81 -0.47 -7.57 -11.82
CA ILE A 81 0.00 -8.95 -12.06
C ILE A 81 1.42 -8.84 -12.60
N GLU A 82 2.39 -9.28 -11.80
CA GLU A 82 3.82 -9.09 -12.10
C GLU A 82 4.33 -10.07 -13.17
N HIS A 83 3.78 -11.29 -13.21
CA HIS A 83 4.17 -12.37 -14.11
C HIS A 83 3.07 -13.44 -14.14
N GLN A 84 3.16 -14.37 -15.09
CA GLN A 84 2.18 -15.43 -15.35
C GLN A 84 1.77 -16.22 -14.09
N ASP A 85 2.74 -16.58 -13.24
CA ASP A 85 2.50 -17.37 -12.03
C ASP A 85 2.15 -16.52 -10.78
N ALA A 86 1.96 -15.21 -10.93
CA ALA A 86 1.71 -14.31 -9.82
C ALA A 86 0.27 -14.47 -9.29
N ASN A 87 0.14 -15.08 -8.12
CA ASN A 87 -1.14 -15.11 -7.38
C ASN A 87 -1.34 -13.78 -6.63
N ILE A 88 -2.24 -12.94 -7.11
CA ILE A 88 -2.73 -11.78 -6.36
C ILE A 88 -3.94 -12.20 -5.54
N ALA A 89 -3.91 -11.98 -4.23
CA ALA A 89 -5.08 -12.16 -3.39
C ALA A 89 -5.85 -10.84 -3.27
N VAL A 90 -6.88 -10.67 -4.10
CA VAL A 90 -7.85 -9.58 -3.95
C VAL A 90 -9.11 -10.14 -3.28
N PRO A 91 -9.62 -9.52 -2.20
CA PRO A 91 -10.67 -10.10 -1.35
C PRO A 91 -12.10 -9.96 -1.90
N THR A 92 -12.31 -9.24 -3.01
CA THR A 92 -13.62 -9.04 -3.64
C THR A 92 -13.54 -9.25 -5.16
N GLU A 93 -14.70 -9.49 -5.77
CA GLU A 93 -14.89 -9.49 -7.23
C GLU A 93 -15.51 -8.17 -7.72
N ASP A 94 -15.62 -7.16 -6.84
CA ASP A 94 -16.12 -5.84 -7.20
C ASP A 94 -15.04 -5.14 -8.05
N PRO A 95 -15.34 -4.66 -9.28
CA PRO A 95 -14.35 -4.04 -10.16
C PRO A 95 -13.85 -2.67 -9.69
N VAL A 96 -14.52 -2.07 -8.72
CA VAL A 96 -14.21 -0.75 -8.17
C VAL A 96 -13.71 -0.88 -6.73
N ASN A 97 -14.48 -1.50 -5.84
CA ASN A 97 -14.13 -1.67 -4.43
C ASN A 97 -13.39 -2.99 -4.15
N LEU A 98 -12.19 -3.10 -4.74
CA LEU A 98 -11.37 -4.31 -4.74
C LEU A 98 -11.05 -4.83 -3.33
N LEU A 99 -10.94 -3.92 -2.36
CA LEU A 99 -10.46 -4.22 -1.00
C LEU A 99 -11.57 -4.07 0.08
N ASP A 100 -12.85 -3.92 -0.31
CA ASP A 100 -13.97 -3.68 0.62
C ASP A 100 -13.71 -2.46 1.54
N PHE A 101 -13.23 -1.36 0.95
CA PHE A 101 -12.97 -0.10 1.65
C PHE A 101 -14.25 0.53 2.18
N ARG A 102 -14.19 0.99 3.42
CA ARG A 102 -15.24 1.72 4.14
C ARG A 102 -14.61 2.85 4.92
N THR A 103 -15.30 4.00 4.94
CA THR A 103 -14.90 5.17 5.72
C THR A 103 -16.06 5.75 6.53
N GLU A 104 -15.71 6.26 7.69
CA GLU A 104 -16.59 6.95 8.61
C GLU A 104 -15.97 8.28 9.05
N ALA A 105 -16.80 9.30 9.24
CA ALA A 105 -16.44 10.57 9.84
C ALA A 105 -17.27 10.77 11.11
N ASN A 106 -16.60 10.97 12.25
CA ASN A 106 -17.21 11.07 13.58
C ASN A 106 -18.19 9.91 13.88
N GLY A 107 -17.86 8.70 13.42
CA GLY A 107 -18.66 7.48 13.59
C GLY A 107 -19.85 7.34 12.64
N ALA A 108 -20.07 8.28 11.72
CA ALA A 108 -21.09 8.17 10.69
C ALA A 108 -20.48 7.71 9.35
N PRO A 109 -21.10 6.75 8.64
CA PRO A 109 -20.65 6.34 7.32
C PRO A 109 -20.58 7.50 6.32
N VAL A 110 -19.52 7.52 5.53
CA VAL A 110 -19.30 8.52 4.49
C VAL A 110 -19.45 7.88 3.11
N ALA A 111 -20.28 8.49 2.25
CA ALA A 111 -20.38 8.09 0.86
C ALA A 111 -19.16 8.60 0.08
N THR A 112 -18.51 7.72 -0.65
CA THR A 112 -17.30 8.03 -1.42
C THR A 112 -17.53 7.96 -2.91
N LYS A 113 -16.72 8.73 -3.64
CA LYS A 113 -16.49 8.59 -5.07
C LYS A 113 -15.15 7.88 -5.28
N VAL A 114 -14.94 7.35 -6.48
CA VAL A 114 -13.73 6.59 -6.82
C VAL A 114 -13.10 7.13 -8.10
N GLU A 115 -11.78 7.27 -8.08
CA GLU A 115 -10.96 7.46 -9.27
C GLU A 115 -10.10 6.21 -9.45
N GLN A 116 -10.11 5.64 -10.65
CA GLN A 116 -9.23 4.55 -11.05
C GLN A 116 -8.32 5.01 -12.19
N ARG A 117 -7.02 4.71 -12.05
CA ARG A 117 -6.02 4.99 -13.08
C ARG A 117 -5.26 3.73 -13.45
N VAL A 118 -5.09 3.53 -14.74
CA VAL A 118 -4.29 2.45 -15.31
C VAL A 118 -2.97 3.01 -15.75
N ILE A 119 -1.90 2.60 -15.09
CA ILE A 119 -0.54 3.04 -15.39
C ILE A 119 0.22 1.88 -16.04
N ALA A 120 0.77 2.13 -17.23
CA ALA A 120 1.66 1.21 -17.92
C ALA A 120 2.89 1.97 -18.41
N LEU A 121 4.08 1.43 -18.11
CA LEU A 121 5.37 2.08 -18.42
C LEU A 121 5.46 3.53 -17.91
N GLY A 122 4.85 3.82 -16.76
CA GLY A 122 4.80 5.16 -16.16
C GLY A 122 3.84 6.15 -16.83
N ILE A 123 3.02 5.70 -17.77
CA ILE A 123 2.07 6.54 -18.51
C ILE A 123 0.63 6.12 -18.15
N ASP A 124 -0.24 7.10 -17.95
CA ASP A 124 -1.67 6.87 -17.79
C ASP A 124 -2.31 6.40 -19.11
N ARG A 125 -2.88 5.19 -19.10
CA ARG A 125 -3.55 4.52 -20.21
C ARG A 125 -5.02 4.23 -19.91
N THR A 126 -5.59 4.84 -18.88
CA THR A 126 -6.98 4.59 -18.42
C THR A 126 -7.97 4.72 -19.56
N ARG A 127 -7.94 5.86 -20.26
CA ARG A 127 -8.82 6.14 -21.39
C ARG A 127 -8.72 5.10 -22.50
N HIS A 128 -7.52 4.57 -22.74
CA HIS A 128 -7.28 3.59 -23.79
C HIS A 128 -8.01 2.26 -23.50
N LEU A 129 -7.95 1.76 -22.26
CA LEU A 129 -8.69 0.56 -21.88
C LEU A 129 -10.21 0.80 -21.88
N VAL A 130 -10.66 1.96 -21.41
CA VAL A 130 -12.09 2.32 -21.43
C VAL A 130 -12.64 2.36 -22.85
N GLU A 131 -11.93 2.97 -23.81
CA GLU A 131 -12.33 3.04 -25.22
C GLU A 131 -12.39 1.66 -25.89
N LEU A 132 -11.57 0.70 -25.43
CA LEU A 132 -11.59 -0.69 -25.87
C LEU A 132 -12.64 -1.56 -25.14
N GLY A 133 -13.35 -1.01 -24.15
CA GLY A 133 -14.30 -1.77 -23.33
C GLY A 133 -13.64 -2.82 -22.44
N ILE A 134 -12.37 -2.63 -22.09
CA ILE A 134 -11.60 -3.54 -21.23
C ILE A 134 -11.78 -3.07 -19.77
N PRO A 135 -12.29 -3.93 -18.86
CA PRO A 135 -12.36 -3.59 -17.44
C PRO A 135 -10.97 -3.29 -16.85
N LEU A 136 -10.90 -2.34 -15.92
CA LEU A 136 -9.60 -1.84 -15.42
C LEU A 136 -8.95 -2.75 -14.38
N ALA A 137 -9.73 -3.57 -13.68
CA ALA A 137 -9.26 -4.47 -12.64
C ALA A 137 -8.57 -5.71 -13.26
N PRO A 138 -7.22 -5.81 -13.22
CA PRO A 138 -6.50 -6.79 -14.02
C PRO A 138 -6.70 -8.24 -13.55
N HIS A 139 -7.07 -8.45 -12.29
CA HIS A 139 -7.25 -9.77 -11.69
C HIS A 139 -8.61 -10.41 -12.00
N LEU A 140 -9.60 -9.62 -12.47
CA LEU A 140 -10.94 -10.15 -12.72
C LEU A 140 -10.97 -11.00 -13.98
N ARG A 141 -11.72 -12.11 -13.92
CA ARG A 141 -11.97 -12.97 -15.08
C ARG A 141 -12.56 -12.20 -16.26
N SER A 142 -13.47 -11.26 -15.98
CA SER A 142 -14.10 -10.42 -17.01
C SER A 142 -13.09 -9.58 -17.79
N THR A 143 -11.96 -9.23 -17.19
CA THR A 143 -10.86 -8.53 -17.86
C THR A 143 -10.14 -9.43 -18.84
N GLY A 144 -9.80 -10.66 -18.42
CA GLY A 144 -9.24 -11.68 -19.31
C GLY A 144 -10.17 -11.97 -20.49
N GLU A 145 -11.45 -12.20 -20.24
CA GLU A 145 -12.47 -12.43 -21.27
C GLU A 145 -12.63 -11.23 -22.23
N ALA A 146 -12.43 -10.00 -21.77
CA ALA A 146 -12.44 -8.81 -22.63
C ALA A 146 -11.19 -8.76 -23.53
N LEU A 147 -10.02 -9.07 -22.97
CA LEU A 147 -8.76 -9.14 -23.70
C LEU A 147 -8.78 -10.24 -24.78
N ASP A 148 -9.32 -11.42 -24.45
CA ASP A 148 -9.40 -12.55 -25.38
C ASP A 148 -10.32 -12.30 -26.58
N ARG A 149 -11.30 -11.40 -26.42
CA ARG A 149 -12.21 -10.98 -27.49
C ARG A 149 -11.61 -9.94 -28.42
N LEU A 150 -10.45 -9.36 -28.09
CA LEU A 150 -9.81 -8.37 -28.95
C LEU A 150 -9.32 -9.01 -30.25
N PRO A 151 -9.56 -8.38 -31.42
CA PRO A 151 -8.96 -8.83 -32.66
C PRO A 151 -7.43 -8.87 -32.56
N ARG A 152 -6.79 -9.84 -33.19
CA ARG A 152 -5.33 -10.03 -33.13
C ARG A 152 -4.54 -8.76 -33.52
N ALA A 153 -5.08 -7.95 -34.42
CA ALA A 153 -4.49 -6.66 -34.82
C ALA A 153 -4.32 -5.65 -33.66
N ARG A 154 -5.06 -5.80 -32.56
CA ARG A 154 -4.95 -4.96 -31.36
C ARG A 154 -3.91 -5.48 -30.37
N TRP A 155 -3.43 -6.71 -30.51
CA TRP A 155 -2.50 -7.30 -29.56
C TRP A 155 -1.16 -6.56 -29.59
N ASP A 156 -0.60 -6.32 -30.78
CA ASP A 156 0.67 -5.60 -30.94
C ASP A 156 0.62 -4.20 -30.33
N GLU A 157 -0.54 -3.56 -30.36
CA GLU A 157 -0.77 -2.27 -29.71
C GLU A 157 -0.67 -2.40 -28.18
N LEU A 158 -1.39 -3.34 -27.56
CA LEU A 158 -1.37 -3.53 -26.11
C LEU A 158 0.02 -3.97 -25.60
N LEU A 159 0.71 -4.83 -26.35
CA LEU A 159 2.08 -5.26 -26.05
C LEU A 159 3.04 -4.05 -26.07
N ARG A 160 3.00 -3.23 -27.12
CA ARG A 160 3.85 -2.04 -27.26
C ARG A 160 3.58 -0.99 -26.18
N LEU A 161 2.34 -0.89 -25.70
CA LEU A 161 1.95 0.02 -24.62
C LEU A 161 2.27 -0.53 -23.21
N GLY A 162 2.76 -1.77 -23.11
CA GLY A 162 3.02 -2.45 -21.83
C GLY A 162 1.76 -2.78 -21.04
N LEU A 163 0.61 -2.88 -21.72
CA LEU A 163 -0.68 -3.19 -21.11
C LEU A 163 -0.90 -4.70 -20.98
N ALA A 164 -0.30 -5.50 -21.85
CA ALA A 164 -0.45 -6.94 -21.80
C ALA A 164 0.85 -7.65 -22.18
N GLU A 165 0.90 -8.95 -21.92
CA GLU A 165 1.84 -9.88 -22.53
C GLU A 165 1.08 -11.03 -23.19
N VAL A 166 1.75 -11.76 -24.09
CA VAL A 166 1.19 -13.00 -24.65
C VAL A 166 1.60 -14.15 -23.76
N GLU A 167 0.60 -14.85 -23.23
CA GLU A 167 0.79 -16.12 -22.55
C GLU A 167 0.24 -17.25 -23.42
N GLU A 168 0.86 -18.43 -23.30
CA GLU A 168 0.38 -19.64 -23.97
C GLU A 168 0.00 -20.71 -22.95
N TYR A 169 -1.11 -21.39 -23.19
CA TYR A 169 -1.58 -22.49 -22.34
C TYR A 169 -2.18 -23.61 -23.19
N ASP A 170 -2.17 -24.84 -22.65
CA ASP A 170 -2.85 -25.99 -23.26
C ASP A 170 -3.85 -26.58 -22.26
N ILE A 171 -5.12 -26.61 -22.66
CA ILE A 171 -6.23 -27.24 -21.91
C ILE A 171 -6.66 -28.58 -22.54
N GLY A 172 -5.74 -29.27 -23.22
CA GLY A 172 -5.99 -30.52 -23.94
C GLY A 172 -6.63 -30.32 -25.32
N GLN A 173 -6.57 -29.10 -25.85
CA GLN A 173 -7.08 -28.74 -27.19
C GLN A 173 -5.99 -28.12 -28.07
N GLY A 174 -4.72 -28.27 -27.68
CA GLY A 174 -3.56 -27.66 -28.31
C GLY A 174 -3.24 -26.29 -27.69
N MET A 175 -2.02 -25.82 -27.95
CA MET A 175 -1.51 -24.53 -27.47
C MET A 175 -2.40 -23.38 -27.94
N ARG A 176 -2.85 -22.56 -26.99
CA ARG A 176 -3.62 -21.34 -27.22
C ARG A 176 -2.86 -20.16 -26.65
N ALA A 177 -2.70 -19.13 -27.47
CA ALA A 177 -2.18 -17.84 -27.02
C ALA A 177 -3.33 -16.95 -26.55
N HIS A 178 -3.12 -16.19 -25.50
CA HIS A 178 -4.04 -15.16 -25.01
C HIS A 178 -3.29 -13.94 -24.49
N LEU A 179 -3.99 -12.82 -24.29
CA LEU A 179 -3.40 -11.62 -23.67
C LEU A 179 -3.61 -11.66 -22.16
N ALA A 180 -2.51 -11.60 -21.42
CA ALA A 180 -2.53 -11.46 -19.97
C ALA A 180 -2.28 -10.01 -19.57
N PRO A 181 -3.08 -9.42 -18.66
CA PRO A 181 -2.95 -8.01 -18.28
C PRO A 181 -1.68 -7.76 -17.45
N ARG A 182 -0.98 -6.64 -17.73
CA ARG A 182 0.30 -6.26 -17.11
C ARG A 182 0.39 -4.81 -16.63
N TRP A 183 -0.73 -4.11 -16.60
CA TRP A 183 -0.77 -2.74 -16.09
C TRP A 183 -0.89 -2.69 -14.56
N VAL A 184 -0.55 -1.52 -14.01
CA VAL A 184 -0.80 -1.17 -12.62
C VAL A 184 -2.14 -0.45 -12.52
N LEU A 185 -3.03 -0.95 -11.68
CA LEU A 185 -4.27 -0.28 -11.31
C LEU A 185 -4.07 0.48 -9.99
N GLN A 186 -4.24 1.80 -10.06
CA GLN A 186 -4.32 2.69 -8.90
C GLN A 186 -5.79 3.01 -8.64
N THR A 187 -6.24 2.89 -7.39
CA THR A 187 -7.62 3.22 -6.98
C THR A 187 -7.57 4.22 -5.83
N THR A 188 -8.29 5.34 -5.95
CA THR A 188 -8.38 6.38 -4.92
C THR A 188 -9.83 6.64 -4.57
N PHE A 189 -10.18 6.48 -3.29
CA PHE A 189 -11.48 6.87 -2.77
C PHE A 189 -11.43 8.32 -2.33
N TYR A 190 -12.46 9.12 -2.63
CA TYR A 190 -12.48 10.53 -2.26
C TYR A 190 -13.89 11.02 -1.92
N TRP A 191 -13.96 12.03 -1.06
CA TRP A 191 -15.21 12.66 -0.61
C TRP A 191 -14.96 14.08 -0.13
N GLU A 192 -16.01 14.90 -0.03
CA GLU A 192 -15.91 16.21 0.62
C GLU A 192 -16.07 16.06 2.12
N GLN A 193 -15.14 16.65 2.88
CA GLN A 193 -15.15 16.66 4.33
C GLN A 193 -15.15 18.10 4.85
N THR A 194 -16.09 18.39 5.74
CA THR A 194 -16.08 19.63 6.54
C THR A 194 -15.43 19.36 7.88
N PHE A 195 -14.44 20.17 8.23
CA PHE A 195 -13.77 20.22 9.52
C PHE A 195 -14.27 21.47 10.27
N PRO A 196 -15.05 21.33 11.35
CA PRO A 196 -15.63 22.48 12.05
C PRO A 196 -14.55 23.38 12.67
N SER A 197 -14.81 24.68 12.72
CA SER A 197 -13.93 25.68 13.34
C SER A 197 -13.45 25.27 14.73
N ARG A 198 -12.13 25.33 14.96
CA ARG A 198 -11.50 25.02 16.26
C ARG A 198 -11.90 23.67 16.87
N ALA A 199 -12.27 22.70 16.03
CA ALA A 199 -12.76 21.40 16.46
C ALA A 199 -11.92 20.25 15.89
N GLU A 200 -12.03 19.10 16.56
CA GLU A 200 -11.48 17.85 16.08
C GLU A 200 -12.51 17.08 15.25
N THR A 201 -12.05 16.43 14.18
CA THR A 201 -12.81 15.48 13.37
C THR A 201 -12.07 14.15 13.34
N VAL A 202 -12.79 13.09 13.66
CA VAL A 202 -12.26 11.71 13.60
C VAL A 202 -12.66 11.09 12.27
N ILE A 203 -11.68 10.59 11.52
CA ILE A 203 -11.92 9.84 10.29
C ILE A 203 -11.40 8.43 10.51
N ALA A 204 -12.21 7.42 10.22
CA ALA A 204 -11.84 6.02 10.39
C ALA A 204 -12.01 5.26 9.06
N HIS A 205 -11.03 4.42 8.73
CA HIS A 205 -11.06 3.55 7.57
C HIS A 205 -10.91 2.09 7.97
N ARG A 206 -11.54 1.22 7.17
CA ARG A 206 -11.41 -0.23 7.27
C ARG A 206 -11.43 -0.83 5.88
N TYR A 207 -10.54 -1.78 5.63
CA TYR A 207 -10.51 -2.56 4.40
C TYR A 207 -9.75 -3.88 4.60
N ARG A 208 -9.88 -4.79 3.63
CA ARG A 208 -9.16 -6.07 3.60
C ARG A 208 -7.93 -5.93 2.71
N PRO A 209 -6.70 -6.15 3.20
CA PRO A 209 -5.51 -5.94 2.39
C PRO A 209 -5.40 -6.99 1.28
N SER A 210 -4.69 -6.64 0.21
CA SER A 210 -4.14 -7.65 -0.70
C SER A 210 -2.97 -8.36 0.00
N VAL A 211 -3.01 -9.69 0.04
CA VAL A 211 -2.01 -10.52 0.74
C VAL A 211 -1.28 -11.40 -0.26
N GLY A 212 -0.05 -11.03 -0.59
CA GLY A 212 0.80 -11.90 -1.41
C GLY A 212 1.22 -13.13 -0.61
N ALA A 213 1.11 -14.33 -1.19
CA ALA A 213 1.44 -15.58 -0.50
C ALA A 213 2.39 -16.48 -1.31
N THR A 214 3.19 -17.29 -0.64
CA THR A 214 3.99 -18.37 -1.26
C THR A 214 3.90 -19.66 -0.46
N ALA A 215 3.93 -20.81 -1.16
CA ALA A 215 3.87 -22.15 -0.60
C ALA A 215 5.12 -22.57 0.21
N GLY A 216 6.07 -21.67 0.40
CA GLY A 216 7.26 -21.83 1.22
C GLY A 216 7.95 -20.47 1.41
N THR A 217 9.08 -20.48 2.11
CA THR A 217 9.95 -19.31 2.27
C THR A 217 11.37 -19.58 1.82
N SER A 218 11.96 -18.58 1.15
CA SER A 218 13.39 -18.56 0.82
C SER A 218 14.23 -17.98 1.95
N VAL A 219 13.60 -17.38 2.97
CA VAL A 219 14.30 -16.80 4.12
C VAL A 219 14.90 -17.90 4.99
N GLY A 220 16.20 -17.81 5.29
CA GLY A 220 16.91 -18.82 6.07
C GLY A 220 17.28 -20.09 5.28
N VAL A 221 17.04 -20.11 3.96
CA VAL A 221 17.46 -21.20 3.08
C VAL A 221 18.84 -20.91 2.49
N ARG A 222 19.83 -21.78 2.78
CA ARG A 222 21.25 -21.54 2.44
C ARG A 222 21.53 -21.17 0.98
N HIS A 223 20.91 -21.86 0.02
CA HIS A 223 21.16 -21.55 -1.39
C HIS A 223 20.51 -20.22 -1.81
N ALA A 224 19.34 -19.89 -1.24
CA ALA A 224 18.63 -18.65 -1.53
C ALA A 224 19.32 -17.40 -0.94
N GLU A 225 20.14 -17.55 0.11
CA GLU A 225 20.87 -16.43 0.72
C GLU A 225 21.85 -15.76 -0.23
N ASN A 226 22.37 -16.49 -1.23
CA ASN A 226 23.30 -15.96 -2.22
C ASN A 226 22.61 -15.46 -3.50
N GLU A 227 21.29 -15.58 -3.59
CA GLU A 227 20.54 -15.15 -4.78
C GLU A 227 20.52 -13.62 -4.89
N PRO A 228 20.65 -13.05 -6.10
CA PRO A 228 20.73 -11.59 -6.30
C PRO A 228 19.55 -10.81 -5.70
N TYR A 229 18.35 -11.39 -5.69
CA TYR A 229 17.14 -10.72 -5.18
C TYR A 229 17.10 -10.65 -3.64
N MET A 230 17.79 -11.54 -2.93
CA MET A 230 17.65 -11.72 -1.48
C MET A 230 18.11 -10.49 -0.69
N ALA A 231 19.16 -9.80 -1.16
CA ALA A 231 19.63 -8.57 -0.53
C ALA A 231 18.56 -7.46 -0.57
N GLY A 232 17.82 -7.33 -1.68
CA GLY A 232 16.70 -6.42 -1.81
C GLY A 232 15.52 -6.84 -0.93
N TYR A 233 15.22 -8.14 -0.91
CA TYR A 233 14.16 -8.72 -0.10
C TYR A 233 14.36 -8.47 1.41
N ARG A 234 15.58 -8.74 1.91
CA ARG A 234 15.96 -8.45 3.30
C ARG A 234 15.83 -6.98 3.67
N ARG A 235 16.22 -6.07 2.76
CA ARG A 235 16.04 -4.63 2.95
C ARG A 235 14.57 -4.21 2.98
N LYS A 236 13.73 -4.74 2.07
CA LYS A 236 12.30 -4.41 1.99
C LYS A 236 11.57 -4.73 3.30
N TYR A 237 11.84 -5.88 3.89
CA TYR A 237 11.15 -6.36 5.09
C TYR A 237 11.90 -6.11 6.39
N CYS A 238 13.10 -5.54 6.34
CA CYS A 238 14.00 -5.41 7.49
C CYS A 238 14.26 -6.74 8.20
N ILE A 239 14.64 -7.76 7.42
CA ILE A 239 15.03 -9.08 7.92
C ILE A 239 16.38 -8.96 8.63
N ASP A 240 16.36 -9.06 9.95
CA ASP A 240 17.55 -8.97 10.79
C ASP A 240 18.09 -10.34 11.25
N ARG A 241 19.16 -10.30 12.05
CA ARG A 241 19.81 -11.52 12.56
C ARG A 241 18.94 -12.30 13.53
N ASP A 242 18.13 -11.62 14.33
CA ASP A 242 17.29 -12.26 15.35
C ASP A 242 16.10 -12.97 14.71
N PHE A 243 15.53 -12.38 13.67
CA PHE A 243 14.51 -12.99 12.82
C PHE A 243 15.05 -14.25 12.14
N LEU A 244 16.22 -14.18 11.51
CA LEU A 244 16.86 -15.35 10.89
C LEU A 244 17.18 -16.45 11.91
N ALA A 245 17.63 -16.07 13.11
CA ALA A 245 17.85 -17.02 14.19
C ALA A 245 16.53 -17.68 14.65
N ALA A 246 15.41 -16.96 14.65
CA ALA A 246 14.10 -17.53 14.93
C ALA A 246 13.65 -18.52 13.84
N VAL A 247 13.87 -18.18 12.57
CA VAL A 247 13.61 -19.08 11.43
C VAL A 247 14.42 -20.38 11.57
N GLU A 248 15.71 -20.27 11.87
CA GLU A 248 16.60 -21.42 12.02
C GLU A 248 16.21 -22.29 13.23
N ARG A 249 15.90 -21.69 14.39
CA ARG A 249 15.39 -22.44 15.55
C ARG A 249 14.14 -23.24 15.18
N ALA A 250 13.23 -22.63 14.43
CA ALA A 250 11.98 -23.27 14.02
C ALA A 250 12.18 -24.39 12.99
N ARG A 251 13.22 -24.29 12.16
CA ARG A 251 13.66 -25.35 11.23
C ARG A 251 14.25 -26.55 11.99
N VAL A 252 15.18 -26.28 12.91
CA VAL A 252 15.82 -27.32 13.74
C VAL A 252 14.80 -28.05 14.61
N ALA A 253 13.88 -27.31 15.26
CA ALA A 253 12.83 -27.90 16.09
C ALA A 253 11.90 -28.84 15.29
N ALA A 254 11.63 -28.50 14.03
CA ALA A 254 10.83 -29.31 13.13
C ALA A 254 11.60 -30.47 12.48
N LYS A 255 12.93 -30.56 12.68
CA LYS A 255 13.82 -31.51 11.99
C LYS A 255 13.66 -31.46 10.46
N ALA A 256 13.37 -30.28 9.93
CA ALA A 256 13.09 -30.08 8.51
C ALA A 256 14.35 -29.63 7.76
N GLU A 257 14.46 -30.01 6.48
CA GLU A 257 15.53 -29.54 5.60
C GLU A 257 15.37 -28.05 5.28
N THR A 258 14.14 -27.58 5.11
CA THR A 258 13.78 -26.18 4.85
C THR A 258 12.94 -25.61 6.00
N PRO A 259 12.92 -24.27 6.19
CA PRO A 259 12.08 -23.65 7.20
C PRO A 259 10.58 -23.97 7.02
N PRO A 260 9.88 -24.48 8.06
CA PRO A 260 8.47 -24.87 7.96
C PRO A 260 7.53 -23.66 8.02
N PHE A 261 7.61 -22.80 7.02
CA PHE A 261 6.77 -21.61 6.91
C PHE A 261 6.28 -21.37 5.48
N PHE A 262 5.06 -20.87 5.39
CA PHE A 262 4.54 -20.15 4.23
C PHE A 262 4.78 -18.65 4.43
N GLU A 263 4.86 -17.87 3.36
CA GLU A 263 4.93 -16.40 3.48
C GLU A 263 3.56 -15.78 3.23
N GLU A 264 3.25 -14.74 4.00
CA GLU A 264 2.26 -13.73 3.69
C GLU A 264 2.95 -12.35 3.69
N ARG A 265 2.65 -11.54 2.68
CA ARG A 265 3.24 -10.22 2.44
C ARG A 265 2.15 -9.17 2.30
N ILE A 266 2.24 -8.11 3.10
CA ILE A 266 1.28 -7.00 3.10
C ILE A 266 2.06 -5.71 2.86
N ASP A 267 1.60 -4.91 1.90
CA ASP A 267 2.14 -3.58 1.64
C ASP A 267 1.07 -2.53 2.01
N TYR A 268 1.48 -1.47 2.71
CA TYR A 268 0.62 -0.36 3.12
C TYR A 268 1.29 0.97 2.76
N VAL A 269 0.51 1.86 2.13
CA VAL A 269 0.98 3.17 1.68
C VAL A 269 0.97 4.15 2.86
N LEU A 270 2.14 4.46 3.42
CA LEU A 270 2.29 5.45 4.50
C LEU A 270 2.67 6.85 3.98
N ARG A 271 3.14 6.95 2.74
CA ARG A 271 3.84 8.14 2.23
C ARG A 271 2.92 9.22 1.63
N THR A 272 1.69 8.89 1.23
CA THR A 272 0.91 9.68 0.24
C THR A 272 0.07 10.85 0.79
N GLY A 273 0.05 11.04 2.10
CA GLY A 273 -0.74 12.02 2.85
C GLY A 273 0.01 13.26 3.32
N ALA A 274 0.95 13.73 2.51
CA ALA A 274 1.86 14.82 2.84
C ALA A 274 1.27 16.24 2.81
N ASN A 275 -0.05 16.36 2.79
CA ASN A 275 -0.68 17.64 2.51
C ASN A 275 -1.32 18.30 3.72
N TRP A 276 -1.42 17.62 4.85
CA TRP A 276 -1.91 18.24 6.08
C TRP A 276 -0.85 19.13 6.71
N SER A 277 -1.29 20.08 7.53
CA SER A 277 -0.38 21.00 8.21
C SER A 277 0.52 20.26 9.22
N GLY A 278 1.79 20.08 8.88
CA GLY A 278 2.84 19.58 9.78
C GLY A 278 2.97 18.05 9.81
N PRO A 279 3.86 17.52 10.66
CA PRO A 279 4.02 16.07 10.84
C PRO A 279 2.82 15.45 11.57
N ILE A 280 2.75 14.12 11.59
CA ILE A 280 1.77 13.40 12.41
C ILE A 280 2.19 13.57 13.88
N ALA A 281 1.45 14.36 14.65
CA ALA A 281 1.87 14.68 16.01
C ALA A 281 1.98 13.43 16.90
N SER A 282 1.05 12.48 16.77
CA SER A 282 1.10 11.18 17.45
C SER A 282 0.79 10.03 16.49
N PHE A 283 1.79 9.22 16.18
CA PHE A 283 1.64 8.04 15.34
C PHE A 283 1.73 6.76 16.16
N ARG A 284 0.79 5.85 15.94
CA ARG A 284 0.81 4.50 16.49
C ARG A 284 0.55 3.50 15.37
N LEU A 285 1.44 2.53 15.25
CA LEU A 285 1.28 1.36 14.40
C LEU A 285 1.16 0.11 15.27
N VAL A 286 0.19 -0.74 14.98
CA VAL A 286 0.08 -2.11 15.48
C VAL A 286 0.09 -3.06 14.30
N VAL A 287 1.05 -3.99 14.28
CA VAL A 287 1.08 -5.08 13.30
C VAL A 287 0.77 -6.39 14.01
N ASP A 288 -0.22 -7.13 13.50
CA ASP A 288 -0.70 -8.38 14.06
C ASP A 288 -0.37 -9.56 13.14
N LYS A 289 0.45 -10.48 13.66
CA LYS A 289 0.86 -11.68 12.91
C LYS A 289 -0.16 -12.83 12.95
N GLY A 290 -1.31 -12.62 13.59
CA GLY A 290 -2.47 -13.52 13.58
C GLY A 290 -2.36 -14.78 14.46
N ASP A 291 -1.20 -15.43 14.53
CA ASP A 291 -0.96 -16.64 15.34
C ASP A 291 0.35 -16.50 16.14
N ALA A 292 0.38 -16.99 17.38
CA ALA A 292 1.54 -16.91 18.27
C ALA A 292 2.77 -17.66 17.73
N ASP A 293 2.59 -18.65 16.86
CA ASP A 293 3.66 -19.44 16.26
C ASP A 293 4.23 -18.84 14.97
N ASN A 294 3.59 -17.81 14.41
CA ASN A 294 4.11 -17.12 13.23
C ASN A 294 5.33 -16.26 13.58
N LEU A 295 6.16 -15.95 12.59
CA LEU A 295 7.17 -14.90 12.72
C LEU A 295 6.73 -13.66 11.93
N ILE A 296 7.21 -12.49 12.33
CA ILE A 296 6.89 -11.21 11.69
C ILE A 296 8.15 -10.35 11.53
N SER A 297 8.29 -9.70 10.38
CA SER A 297 9.38 -8.78 10.07
C SER A 297 8.82 -7.59 9.28
N PHE A 298 9.13 -6.38 9.74
CA PHE A 298 8.80 -5.12 9.06
C PHE A 298 9.76 -4.03 9.52
N CYS A 299 9.94 -3.01 8.71
CA CYS A 299 10.79 -1.88 9.04
C CYS A 299 10.13 -0.96 10.07
N GLY A 300 10.80 -0.74 11.20
CA GLY A 300 10.35 0.16 12.26
C GLY A 300 11.35 0.23 13.39
N GLU A 301 11.43 1.38 14.05
CA GLU A 301 12.31 1.60 15.21
C GLU A 301 11.50 1.61 16.50
N GLY A 302 12.05 1.05 17.58
CA GLY A 302 11.35 1.00 18.86
C GLY A 302 10.13 0.07 18.86
N VAL A 303 10.10 -0.90 17.94
CA VAL A 303 9.04 -1.91 17.87
C VAL A 303 9.06 -2.75 19.14
N ARG A 304 7.92 -2.84 19.81
CA ARG A 304 7.74 -3.61 21.04
C ARG A 304 6.62 -4.61 20.90
N ARG A 305 6.78 -5.81 21.45
CA ARG A 305 5.69 -6.78 21.54
C ARG A 305 4.69 -6.31 22.61
N ILE A 306 3.41 -6.25 22.25
CA ILE A 306 2.31 -5.83 23.16
C ILE A 306 1.29 -6.93 23.44
N GLY A 307 1.42 -8.09 22.80
CA GLY A 307 0.55 -9.25 23.01
C GLY A 307 1.13 -10.51 22.38
N ALA A 308 0.34 -11.58 22.35
CA ALA A 308 0.76 -12.86 21.77
C ALA A 308 1.20 -12.73 20.31
N THR A 309 0.46 -11.92 19.54
CA THR A 309 0.59 -11.75 18.09
C THR A 309 0.89 -10.32 17.66
N GLN A 310 0.81 -9.35 18.57
CA GLN A 310 0.81 -7.93 18.25
C GLN A 310 2.11 -7.23 18.60
N PHE A 311 2.59 -6.41 17.67
CA PHE A 311 3.79 -5.59 17.77
C PHE A 311 3.40 -4.14 17.53
N GLU A 312 3.87 -3.25 18.39
CA GLU A 312 3.55 -1.83 18.36
C GLU A 312 4.80 -0.99 18.07
N MET A 313 4.64 0.03 17.24
CA MET A 313 5.56 1.13 17.10
C MET A 313 4.83 2.44 17.43
N ARG A 314 5.50 3.34 18.16
CA ARG A 314 4.99 4.69 18.44
C ARG A 314 6.03 5.72 18.04
N LYS A 315 5.56 6.82 17.45
CA LYS A 315 6.37 7.96 17.07
C LYS A 315 5.62 9.26 17.40
N THR A 316 6.38 10.31 17.67
CA THR A 316 5.88 11.69 17.83
C THR A 316 6.48 12.55 16.75
N ASP A 317 5.72 13.54 16.27
CA ASP A 317 6.13 14.41 15.15
C ASP A 317 6.64 13.60 13.95
N TYR A 318 5.91 12.54 13.63
CA TYR A 318 6.35 11.52 12.69
C TYR A 318 6.14 11.96 11.24
N VAL A 319 7.19 11.76 10.44
CA VAL A 319 7.19 11.95 8.99
C VAL A 319 7.59 10.62 8.33
N PRO A 320 6.64 9.81 7.87
CA PRO A 320 6.89 8.63 7.06
C PRO A 320 7.89 8.85 5.92
N GLU A 321 9.03 8.18 6.00
CA GLU A 321 10.08 8.22 4.98
C GLU A 321 9.82 7.22 3.84
N GLY A 322 8.99 6.21 4.08
CA GLY A 322 8.66 5.15 3.14
C GLY A 322 7.33 4.48 3.47
N ASN A 323 6.94 3.54 2.59
CA ASN A 323 5.77 2.69 2.81
C ASN A 323 6.10 1.57 3.80
N LEU A 324 5.06 0.98 4.40
CA LEU A 324 5.19 -0.18 5.27
C LEU A 324 5.10 -1.45 4.44
N SER A 325 6.07 -2.33 4.59
CA SER A 325 6.06 -3.70 4.06
C SER A 325 6.18 -4.68 5.22
N VAL A 326 5.21 -5.58 5.35
CA VAL A 326 5.14 -6.60 6.39
C VAL A 326 5.32 -7.97 5.77
N LEU A 327 6.28 -8.74 6.30
CA LEU A 327 6.46 -10.16 6.05
C LEU A 327 5.98 -10.94 7.28
N ILE A 328 5.04 -11.86 7.07
CA ILE A 328 4.60 -12.83 8.06
C ILE A 328 5.04 -14.21 7.57
N LEU A 329 5.85 -14.90 8.35
CA LEU A 329 6.14 -16.32 8.13
C LEU A 329 5.13 -17.14 8.92
N LYS A 330 4.16 -17.72 8.21
CA LYS A 330 3.10 -18.53 8.78
C LYS A 330 3.55 -19.95 9.02
N ARG A 331 3.46 -20.40 10.26
CA ARG A 331 3.87 -21.75 10.64
C ARG A 331 3.08 -22.77 9.81
N MET A 332 3.78 -23.64 9.09
CA MET A 332 3.16 -24.83 8.52
C MET A 332 2.72 -25.71 9.70
N ARG A 333 1.41 -25.87 9.88
CA ARG A 333 0.91 -26.88 10.80
C ARG A 333 1.08 -28.23 10.11
N GLY A 334 1.73 -29.18 10.80
CA GLY A 334 1.85 -30.55 10.29
C GLY A 334 0.46 -31.08 9.96
N GLN A 335 0.33 -31.74 8.80
CA GLN A 335 -0.84 -32.57 8.51
C GLN A 335 -0.95 -33.70 9.54
#